data_AF-A0A924NUG5-F1
#
_entry.id   AF-A0A924NUG5-F1
#
_cell.length_a   1.000
_cell.length_b   1.000
_cell.length_c   1.000
_cell.angle_alpha   90.00
_cell.angle_beta   90.00
_cell.angle_gamma   90.00
#
_symmetry.space_group_name_H-M   'P 1'
#
loop_
_entity.id
_entity.type
_entity.pdbx_description
1 polymer ?
#
loop_
_entity_poly.entity_id
_entity_poly.type
_entity_poly.pdbx_seq_one_letter_code
_entity_poly.pdbx_strand_id
1 'polypeptide(L)'
;MGAPPVPADFKLKLRAAFDGLFILSGGFDHASAEQALLDKRGDLVAFGRPFLANPDLVARMRENAPLNVPDESTFYVPGAKGYTDYPTLAAVAA
;
A
#
# COMPACT_ATOMS: atom_id res chain seq x y z
N MET A 1 -15.97 -6.09 -5.12
CA MET A 1 -14.84 -6.86 -4.54
C MET A 1 -14.65 -6.40 -3.10
N GLY A 2 -14.44 -7.20 -2.06
CA GLY A 2 -14.27 -8.64 -1.85
C GLY A 2 -13.90 -8.82 -0.35
N ALA A 3 -14.60 -9.71 0.36
CA ALA A 3 -14.65 -9.91 1.82
C ALA A 3 -15.28 -8.77 2.66
N PRO A 4 -16.14 -9.08 3.65
CA PRO A 4 -16.65 -8.10 4.60
C PRO A 4 -15.51 -7.49 5.43
N PRO A 5 -15.70 -6.28 5.99
CA PRO A 5 -14.70 -5.68 6.85
C PRO A 5 -14.40 -6.60 8.02
N VAL A 6 -13.13 -6.96 8.18
CA VAL A 6 -12.66 -7.74 9.33
C VAL A 6 -12.77 -6.86 10.58
N PRO A 7 -13.49 -7.30 11.64
CA PRO A 7 -13.66 -6.52 12.86
C PRO A 7 -12.31 -6.09 13.47
N ALA A 8 -12.23 -4.86 13.98
CA ALA A 8 -11.01 -4.32 14.56
C ALA A 8 -10.50 -5.17 15.75
N ASP A 9 -11.40 -5.57 16.64
CA ASP A 9 -11.09 -6.41 17.80
C ASP A 9 -10.48 -7.75 17.42
N PHE A 10 -10.88 -8.32 16.27
CA PHE A 10 -10.29 -9.57 15.79
C PHE A 10 -8.82 -9.38 15.41
N LYS A 11 -8.49 -8.28 14.71
CA LYS A 11 -7.11 -7.95 14.34
C LYS A 11 -6.24 -7.69 15.57
N LEU A 12 -6.78 -7.02 16.59
CA LEU A 12 -6.08 -6.77 17.86
C LEU A 12 -5.81 -8.07 18.62
N LYS A 13 -6.78 -8.99 18.66
CA LYS A 13 -6.60 -10.33 19.24
C LYS A 13 -5.54 -11.13 18.50
N LEU A 14 -5.49 -11.07 17.17
CA LEU A 14 -4.44 -11.71 16.38
C LEU A 14 -3.06 -11.14 16.71
N ARG A 15 -2.92 -9.80 16.76
CA ARG A 15 -1.65 -9.14 17.15
C ARG A 15 -1.20 -9.54 18.56
N ALA A 16 -2.14 -9.61 19.51
CA ALA A 16 -1.84 -9.99 20.90
C ALA A 16 -1.49 -11.48 21.06
N ALA A 17 -1.97 -12.34 20.17
CA ALA A 17 -1.72 -13.78 20.21
C ALA A 17 -0.44 -14.20 19.46
N PHE A 18 0.22 -13.29 18.76
CA PHE A 18 1.40 -13.57 17.95
C PHE A 18 2.52 -12.62 18.29
N ASP A 19 3.63 -13.14 18.81
CA ASP A 19 4.80 -12.35 19.22
C ASP A 19 5.82 -12.08 18.11
N GLY A 20 5.59 -12.64 16.91
CA GLY A 20 6.48 -12.44 15.76
C GLY A 20 6.24 -11.13 15.00
N LEU A 21 6.96 -10.98 13.90
CA LEU A 21 6.81 -9.87 12.96
C LEU A 21 5.43 -9.91 12.29
N PHE A 22 4.62 -8.87 12.48
CA PHE A 22 3.26 -8.78 11.97
C PHE A 22 3.16 -7.72 10.87
N ILE A 23 2.85 -8.16 9.65
CA ILE A 23 2.73 -7.29 8.47
C ILE A 23 1.25 -6.99 8.21
N LEU A 24 0.87 -5.72 8.29
CA LEU A 24 -0.46 -5.24 7.95
C LEU A 24 -0.59 -5.02 6.45
N SER A 25 -1.78 -5.26 5.91
CA SER A 25 -2.09 -5.00 4.49
C SER A 25 -3.57 -4.75 4.30
N GLY A 26 -3.91 -4.07 3.21
CA GLY A 26 -5.28 -3.85 2.75
C GLY A 26 -5.83 -2.47 3.07
N GLY A 27 -5.81 -1.58 2.07
CA GLY A 27 -6.48 -0.28 2.13
C GLY A 27 -5.73 0.82 2.86
N PHE A 28 -4.47 0.61 3.21
CA PHE A 28 -3.63 1.65 3.81
C PHE A 28 -3.20 2.71 2.78
N ASP A 29 -3.25 3.96 3.23
CA ASP A 29 -2.51 5.11 2.69
C ASP A 29 -1.34 5.46 3.63
N HIS A 30 -0.59 6.52 3.32
CA HIS A 30 0.56 6.94 4.12
C HIS A 30 0.18 7.24 5.59
N ALA A 31 -0.84 8.06 5.81
CA ALA A 31 -1.25 8.50 7.14
C ALA A 31 -1.81 7.35 8.00
N SER A 32 -2.68 6.52 7.42
CA SER A 32 -3.25 5.36 8.12
C SER A 32 -2.21 4.28 8.42
N ALA A 33 -1.20 4.12 7.55
CA ALA A 33 -0.07 3.22 7.79
C ALA A 33 0.80 3.71 8.94
N GLU A 34 1.19 5.00 8.93
CA GLU A 34 1.96 5.62 10.00
C GLU A 34 1.24 5.50 11.35
N GLN A 35 -0.06 5.83 11.38
CA GLN A 35 -0.86 5.69 12.60
C GLN A 35 -0.90 4.24 13.08
N ALA A 36 -1.03 3.25 12.19
CA ALA A 36 -1.07 1.85 12.60
C ALA A 36 0.25 1.34 13.20
N LEU A 37 1.38 1.85 12.71
CA LEU A 37 2.69 1.57 13.29
C LEU A 37 2.86 2.23 14.66
N LEU A 38 2.44 3.50 14.81
CA LEU A 38 2.47 4.21 16.09
C LEU A 38 1.58 3.53 17.16
N ASP A 39 0.42 3.02 16.74
CA ASP A 39 -0.50 2.28 17.60
C ASP A 39 -0.01 0.85 17.94
N LYS A 40 1.15 0.43 17.41
CA LYS A 40 1.70 -0.93 17.54
C LYS A 40 0.73 -2.02 17.06
N ARG A 41 -0.11 -1.71 16.06
CA ARG A 41 -1.04 -2.67 15.44
C ARG A 41 -0.32 -3.70 14.58
N GLY A 42 0.90 -3.38 14.13
CA GLY A 42 1.82 -4.25 13.40
C GLY A 42 3.20 -3.61 13.31
N ASP A 43 4.13 -4.34 12.71
CA ASP A 43 5.54 -3.92 12.61
C ASP A 43 5.88 -3.35 11.24
N LEU A 44 5.14 -3.79 10.20
CA LEU A 44 5.29 -3.33 8.82
C LEU A 44 3.92 -3.18 8.16
N VAL A 45 3.86 -2.37 7.09
CA VAL A 45 2.67 -2.21 6.25
C VAL A 45 3.03 -2.51 4.79
N ALA A 46 2.27 -3.39 4.15
CA ALA A 46 2.41 -3.74 2.75
C ALA A 46 1.41 -2.95 1.88
N PHE A 47 1.89 -2.48 0.73
CA PHE A 47 1.09 -1.75 -0.26
C PHE A 47 1.06 -2.53 -1.58
N GLY A 48 -0.15 -2.81 -2.09
CA GLY A 48 -0.35 -3.48 -3.38
C GLY A 48 -0.58 -2.48 -4.51
N ARG A 49 -1.85 -2.09 -4.72
CA ARG A 49 -2.27 -1.15 -5.77
C ARG A 49 -1.47 0.16 -5.81
N PRO A 50 -1.12 0.81 -4.67
CA PRO A 50 -0.26 1.99 -4.72
C PRO A 50 1.11 1.71 -5.30
N PHE A 51 1.72 0.55 -4.99
CA PHE A 51 3.05 0.20 -5.48
C PHE A 51 3.02 -0.18 -6.97
N LEU A 52 1.94 -0.83 -7.43
CA LEU A 52 1.75 -1.13 -8.86
C LEU A 52 1.81 0.14 -9.72
N ALA A 53 1.11 1.20 -9.32
CA ALA A 53 1.05 2.44 -10.06
C ALA A 53 2.23 3.39 -9.78
N ASN A 54 3.01 3.16 -8.73
CA ASN A 54 4.06 4.06 -8.27
C ASN A 54 5.35 3.25 -8.04
N PRO A 55 6.19 3.07 -9.07
CA PRO A 55 7.44 2.31 -8.93
C PRO A 55 8.40 2.92 -7.89
N ASP A 56 8.22 4.20 -7.58
CA ASP A 56 8.96 5.00 -6.60
C ASP A 56 8.09 5.40 -5.38
N LEU A 57 7.08 4.59 -5.02
CA LEU A 57 6.13 4.86 -3.93
C LEU A 57 6.79 5.34 -2.64
N VAL A 58 7.91 4.72 -2.24
CA VAL A 58 8.63 5.05 -1.01
C VAL A 58 9.18 6.48 -1.04
N ALA A 59 9.73 6.92 -2.18
CA ALA A 59 10.21 8.29 -2.34
C ALA A 59 9.03 9.28 -2.31
N ARG A 60 7.95 8.97 -3.02
CA ARG A 60 6.72 9.77 -3.00
C ARG A 60 6.16 9.95 -1.59
N MET A 61 6.07 8.87 -0.80
CA MET A 61 5.60 8.95 0.59
C MET A 61 6.52 9.81 1.46
N ARG A 62 7.85 9.66 1.33
CA ARG A 62 8.84 10.45 2.09
C ARG A 62 8.72 11.95 1.80
N GLU A 63 8.43 12.32 0.57
CA GLU A 63 8.34 13.71 0.11
C GLU A 63 6.91 14.27 0.15
N ASN A 64 5.93 13.46 0.58
CA ASN A 64 4.49 13.77 0.43
C ASN A 64 4.11 14.19 -1.00
N ALA A 65 4.75 13.56 -1.99
CA ALA A 65 4.52 13.83 -3.40
C ALA A 65 3.22 13.17 -3.89
N PRO A 66 2.58 13.71 -4.95
CA PRO A 66 1.40 13.10 -5.56
C PRO A 66 1.65 11.65 -5.99
N LEU A 67 0.65 10.79 -5.84
CA LEU A 67 0.68 9.41 -6.33
C LEU A 67 -0.02 9.30 -7.69
N ASN A 68 0.53 8.48 -8.57
CA ASN A 68 -0.16 8.02 -9.77
C ASN A 68 -1.40 7.22 -9.36
N VAL A 69 -2.47 7.38 -10.14
CA VAL A 69 -3.72 6.62 -9.96
C VAL A 69 -3.60 5.30 -10.74
N PRO A 70 -3.86 4.14 -10.11
CA PRO A 70 -3.87 2.87 -10.81
C PRO A 70 -5.04 2.78 -11.81
N ASP A 71 -4.76 2.29 -13.01
CA ASP A 71 -5.79 1.91 -14.00
C ASP A 71 -6.19 0.44 -13.78
N GLU A 72 -7.31 0.21 -13.09
CA GLU A 72 -7.79 -1.15 -12.77
C GLU A 72 -8.10 -2.00 -14.01
N SER A 73 -8.38 -1.36 -15.17
CA SER A 73 -8.64 -2.08 -16.43
C SER A 73 -7.40 -2.81 -16.98
N THR A 74 -6.21 -2.46 -16.47
CA THR A 74 -4.92 -2.97 -16.94
C THR A 74 -4.26 -3.96 -15.99
N PHE A 75 -4.87 -4.29 -14.84
CA PHE A 75 -4.22 -5.15 -13.84
C PHE A 75 -3.89 -6.56 -14.34
N TYR A 76 -4.69 -7.08 -15.26
CA TYR A 76 -4.57 -8.45 -15.74
C TYR A 76 -4.62 -8.50 -17.28
N VAL A 77 -3.83 -7.65 -17.93
CA VAL A 77 -3.65 -7.64 -19.39
C VAL A 77 -2.20 -7.93 -19.74
N PRO A 78 -1.91 -8.53 -20.92
CA PRO A 78 -0.54 -8.72 -21.36
C PRO A 78 0.11 -7.41 -21.80
N GLY A 79 1.44 -7.33 -21.70
CA GLY A 79 2.25 -6.22 -22.22
C GLY A 79 2.66 -5.20 -21.15
N ALA A 80 3.25 -4.09 -21.59
CA ALA A 80 3.83 -3.08 -20.71
C ALA A 80 2.79 -2.13 -20.08
N LYS A 81 1.62 -1.99 -20.71
CA LYS A 81 0.59 -1.02 -20.32
C LYS A 81 0.00 -1.36 -18.95
N GLY A 82 0.09 -0.43 -18.00
CA GLY A 82 -0.35 -0.62 -16.62
C GLY A 82 0.57 -1.53 -15.81
N TYR A 83 1.80 -1.77 -16.27
CA TYR A 83 2.77 -2.65 -15.61
C TYR A 83 4.13 -1.97 -15.43
N THR A 84 4.79 -1.57 -16.52
CA THR A 84 6.12 -0.93 -16.49
C THR A 84 6.11 0.50 -17.02
N ASP A 85 4.96 1.02 -17.44
CA ASP A 85 4.80 2.34 -18.06
C ASP A 85 4.29 3.43 -17.10
N TYR A 86 4.06 3.10 -15.83
CA TYR A 86 3.79 4.11 -14.80
C TYR A 86 5.03 4.99 -14.58
N PRO A 87 4.90 6.34 -14.66
CA PRO A 87 6.05 7.22 -14.57
C PRO A 87 6.54 7.36 -13.13
N THR A 88 7.86 7.50 -12.94
CA THR A 88 8.47 7.94 -11.67
C THR A 88 8.33 9.46 -11.53
N LEU A 89 8.53 10.01 -10.33
CA LEU A 89 8.59 11.45 -10.09
C LEU A 89 9.62 12.14 -10.99
N ALA A 90 10.79 11.54 -11.16
CA ALA A 90 11.85 12.06 -12.02
C ALA A 90 11.42 12.13 -13.50
N ALA A 91 10.61 11.18 -13.97
CA ALA A 91 10.10 11.18 -15.34
C ALA A 91 8.98 12.18 -15.58
N VAL A 92 8.22 12.57 -14.55
CA VAL A 92 7.15 13.59 -14.64
C VAL A 92 7.72 15.01 -14.54
N ALA A 93 8.87 15.19 -13.89
CA ALA A 93 9.51 16.49 -13.70
C ALA A 93 10.38 16.95 -14.89
N ALA A 94 10.62 16.07 -15.87
CA ALA A 94 11.41 16.33 -17.08
C ALA A 94 10.52 16.81 -18.24
#